data_AF-A0AAF0P9D4-F1
#
_entry.id   AF-A0AAF0P9D4-F1
#
_cell.length_a   1.000
_cell.length_b   1.000
_cell.length_c   1.000
_cell.angle_alpha   90.00
_cell.angle_beta   90.00
_cell.angle_gamma   90.00
#
_symmetry.space_group_name_H-M   'P 1'
#
loop_
_entity.id
_entity.type
_entity.pdbx_description
1 polymer ?
#
loop_
_entity_poly.entity_id
_entity_poly.type
_entity_poly.pdbx_seq_one_letter_code
_entity_poly.pdbx_strand_id
1 'polypeptide(L)'
;MRSGFVRASELYDVDSRTPIAHPAHQATDTDVRRALEDREICTDGGQPSSDTDQSPLLEDDRHYATFDEHRDYRYTLTRKWDESKPTLGWIMLNPSTADETEDDPTIRRCIGYAKDWGYGSITVGNLFALRATDPDELREHPDPVGGRNDDELQAVCEFADKVVAAWGANGDLYGRGREVGEILDADLYALDTTKAGHPVHPLYQPKDAEPEPWDVRSIHPGTDRSPSDSENSTRNGGADR
;
A
#
# COMPACT_ATOMS: atom_id res chain seq x y z
N MET A 1 3.89 28.61 21.64
CA MET A 1 3.77 29.56 20.52
C MET A 1 4.41 28.91 19.29
N ARG A 2 3.59 28.68 18.25
CA ARG A 2 3.90 28.24 16.87
C ARG A 2 4.94 27.13 16.70
N SER A 3 4.47 25.88 16.68
CA SER A 3 5.13 24.79 15.94
C SER A 3 4.91 25.08 14.45
N GLY A 4 5.94 25.59 13.78
CA GLY A 4 5.93 25.83 12.34
C GLY A 4 6.56 24.64 11.62
N PHE A 5 5.89 24.16 10.58
CA PHE A 5 6.41 23.17 9.65
C PHE A 5 7.74 23.66 9.06
N VAL A 6 8.79 22.85 9.17
CA VAL A 6 10.11 23.12 8.58
C VAL A 6 10.16 22.51 7.18
N ARG A 7 10.64 23.26 6.19
CA ARG A 7 10.74 22.76 4.81
C ARG A 7 11.87 21.74 4.67
N ALA A 8 11.65 20.72 3.84
CA ALA A 8 12.60 19.62 3.60
C ALA A 8 14.02 20.07 3.19
N SER A 9 14.18 21.28 2.65
CA SER A 9 15.48 21.89 2.33
C SER A 9 16.35 22.22 3.55
N GLU A 10 15.84 22.12 4.78
CA GLU A 10 16.61 22.35 6.02
C GLU A 10 17.05 21.04 6.70
N LEU A 11 16.65 19.86 6.18
CA LEU A 11 16.98 18.54 6.75
C LEU A 11 18.04 17.75 5.93
N TYR A 12 18.32 18.19 4.71
CA TYR A 12 19.24 17.52 3.78
C TYR A 12 20.16 18.52 3.09
N ASP A 13 21.46 18.23 3.05
CA ASP A 13 22.37 18.89 2.11
C ASP A 13 22.12 18.32 0.71
N VAL A 14 21.53 19.13 -0.16
CA VAL A 14 20.98 18.69 -1.47
C VAL A 14 22.10 18.29 -2.46
N ASP A 15 23.32 18.79 -2.27
CA ASP A 15 24.44 18.51 -3.17
C ASP A 15 25.21 17.24 -2.78
N SER A 16 25.21 16.85 -1.49
CA SER A 16 25.95 15.68 -0.99
C SER A 16 25.07 14.52 -0.50
N ARG A 17 23.74 14.67 -0.47
CA ARG A 17 22.77 13.67 0.05
C ARG A 17 23.09 13.12 1.44
N THR A 18 23.80 13.88 2.27
CA THR A 18 24.08 13.49 3.67
C THR A 18 23.04 14.11 4.61
N PRO A 19 22.45 13.36 5.56
CA PRO A 19 21.48 13.92 6.51
C PRO A 19 22.14 14.89 7.49
N ILE A 20 21.56 16.08 7.67
CA ILE A 20 21.95 17.00 8.75
C ILE A 20 21.08 16.66 9.97
N ALA A 21 21.51 15.61 10.68
CA ALA A 21 20.94 15.06 11.92
C ALA A 21 19.69 14.16 11.79
N HIS A 22 19.89 12.87 12.03
CA HIS A 22 18.85 11.90 12.37
C HIS A 22 19.01 11.48 13.86
N PRO A 23 17.94 11.45 14.68
CA PRO A 23 18.01 11.01 16.07
C PRO A 23 17.90 9.49 16.16
N ALA A 24 18.95 8.77 15.75
CA ALA A 24 19.12 7.36 16.09
C ALA A 24 20.61 7.07 16.32
N HIS A 25 20.92 6.75 17.59
CA HIS A 25 22.20 6.28 18.13
C HIS A 25 23.33 7.32 18.32
N GLN A 26 23.50 7.71 19.59
CA GLN A 26 24.77 8.20 20.14
C GLN A 26 25.81 7.07 20.11
N ALA A 27 26.46 6.85 18.98
CA ALA A 27 27.76 6.19 18.97
C ALA A 27 28.80 7.26 19.33
N THR A 28 29.61 7.03 20.36
CA THR A 28 30.66 7.97 20.71
C THR A 28 31.89 7.75 19.81
N ASP A 29 32.69 8.79 19.56
CA ASP A 29 33.94 8.70 18.79
C ASP A 29 34.90 7.61 19.27
N THR A 30 34.72 7.14 20.51
CA THR A 30 35.52 6.08 21.11
C THR A 30 35.11 4.69 20.60
N ASP A 31 33.82 4.50 20.30
CA ASP A 31 33.29 3.25 19.76
C ASP A 31 33.69 3.05 18.29
N VAL A 32 33.75 4.14 17.52
CA VAL A 32 34.22 4.13 16.12
C VAL A 32 35.73 3.88 16.04
N ARG A 33 36.51 4.46 16.96
CA ARG A 33 37.98 4.28 16.99
C ARG A 33 38.40 2.85 17.32
N ARG A 34 37.73 2.21 18.30
CA ARG A 34 37.97 0.81 18.67
C ARG A 34 37.67 -0.15 17.51
N ALA A 35 36.60 0.09 16.76
CA ALA A 35 36.22 -0.75 15.62
C ALA A 35 37.22 -0.67 14.43
N LEU A 36 37.98 0.42 14.33
CA LEU A 36 39.01 0.61 13.30
C LEU A 36 40.39 0.09 13.74
N GLU A 37 40.71 0.12 15.04
CA GLU A 37 41.98 -0.38 15.58
C GLU A 37 42.03 -1.92 15.70
N ASP A 38 40.89 -2.61 15.86
CA ASP A 38 40.82 -4.07 15.96
C ASP A 38 40.89 -4.81 14.59
N ARG A 39 41.05 -4.08 13.48
CA ARG A 39 41.30 -4.68 12.14
C ARG A 39 42.78 -4.60 11.79
N GLU A 40 43.59 -5.45 12.42
CA GLU A 40 44.97 -5.69 11.98
C GLU A 40 44.97 -6.26 10.54
N ILE A 41 45.40 -5.43 9.58
CA ILE A 41 45.80 -5.87 8.24
C ILE A 41 47.30 -6.15 8.30
N CYS A 42 47.69 -7.42 8.28
CA CYS A 42 49.07 -7.82 8.03
C CYS A 42 49.28 -7.82 6.51
N THR A 43 50.12 -6.91 6.01
CA THR A 43 50.46 -6.78 4.59
C THR A 43 51.69 -7.61 4.26
N ASP A 44 51.61 -8.53 3.30
CA ASP A 44 52.74 -8.90 2.43
C ASP A 44 52.21 -9.27 1.03
N GLY A 45 52.79 -8.64 0.02
CA GLY A 45 52.23 -8.49 -1.31
C GLY A 45 52.35 -9.71 -2.25
N GLY A 46 51.43 -9.76 -3.21
CA GLY A 46 51.46 -10.64 -4.38
C GLY A 46 50.49 -10.15 -5.46
N GLN A 47 50.95 -10.13 -6.72
CA GLN A 47 50.35 -9.51 -7.91
C GLN A 47 49.06 -10.21 -8.45
N PRO A 48 48.35 -9.60 -9.44
CA PRO A 48 46.89 -9.62 -9.54
C PRO A 48 46.33 -10.83 -10.30
N SER A 49 45.16 -11.31 -9.89
CA SER A 49 44.35 -12.26 -10.66
C SER A 49 42.87 -11.91 -10.54
N SER A 50 42.24 -11.72 -11.70
CA SER A 50 40.86 -12.04 -12.10
C SER A 50 39.71 -11.91 -11.10
N ASP A 51 38.67 -11.22 -11.56
CA ASP A 51 37.26 -11.40 -11.21
C ASP A 51 36.91 -11.42 -9.72
N THR A 52 36.27 -10.35 -9.27
CA THR A 52 34.88 -10.37 -8.78
C THR A 52 34.60 -8.96 -8.24
N ASP A 53 33.97 -8.11 -9.06
CA ASP A 53 33.32 -6.90 -8.56
C ASP A 53 32.04 -7.33 -7.84
N GLN A 54 32.19 -7.81 -6.60
CA GLN A 54 31.09 -7.90 -5.65
C GLN A 54 31.16 -6.64 -4.79
N SER A 55 30.64 -5.56 -5.37
CA SER A 55 30.13 -4.44 -4.58
C SER A 55 29.02 -4.98 -3.65
N PRO A 56 29.05 -4.65 -2.34
CA PRO A 56 28.08 -5.14 -1.38
C PRO A 56 26.70 -4.52 -1.66
N LEU A 57 25.79 -5.40 -2.11
CA LEU A 57 24.33 -5.34 -2.05
C LEU A 57 23.74 -4.00 -1.56
N LEU A 58 23.42 -3.12 -2.49
CA LEU A 58 22.31 -2.19 -2.30
C LEU A 58 21.06 -3.06 -2.18
N GLU A 59 20.35 -2.95 -1.06
CA GLU A 59 19.01 -3.53 -0.92
C GLU A 59 18.18 -3.11 -2.14
N ASP A 60 17.42 -4.04 -2.72
CA ASP A 60 16.66 -3.81 -3.94
C ASP A 60 15.45 -2.90 -3.61
N ASP A 61 15.69 -1.58 -3.48
CA ASP A 61 14.72 -0.51 -3.19
C ASP A 61 13.55 -0.43 -4.20
N ARG A 62 13.56 -1.30 -5.22
CA ARG A 62 12.49 -1.42 -6.20
C ARG A 62 11.24 -2.04 -5.59
N HIS A 63 11.37 -2.97 -4.63
CA HIS A 63 10.23 -3.70 -4.04
C HIS A 63 10.27 -3.61 -2.51
N TYR A 64 9.27 -2.98 -1.90
CA TYR A 64 9.17 -2.92 -0.44
C TYR A 64 7.71 -2.86 0.01
N ALA A 65 7.48 -3.19 1.29
CA ALA A 65 6.19 -3.11 1.94
C ALA A 65 6.36 -2.63 3.38
N THR A 66 5.42 -1.81 3.85
CA THR A 66 5.40 -1.31 5.23
C THR A 66 4.45 -2.18 6.05
N PHE A 67 4.96 -2.77 7.13
CA PHE A 67 4.20 -3.60 8.05
C PHE A 67 4.19 -3.00 9.46
N ASP A 68 3.32 -3.54 10.31
CA ASP A 68 3.50 -3.44 11.76
C ASP A 68 4.62 -4.37 12.25
N GLU A 69 4.94 -4.31 13.54
CA GLU A 69 6.02 -5.10 14.16
C GLU A 69 5.79 -6.61 14.02
N HIS A 70 4.52 -7.06 14.10
CA HIS A 70 4.16 -8.46 14.04
C HIS A 70 3.82 -8.95 12.62
N ARG A 71 3.78 -8.04 11.64
CA ARG A 71 3.43 -8.29 10.24
C ARG A 71 2.02 -8.87 10.04
N ASP A 72 1.14 -8.62 11.01
CA ASP A 72 -0.30 -8.88 10.91
C ASP A 72 -0.97 -7.83 10.01
N TYR A 73 -0.42 -6.61 9.99
CA TYR A 73 -0.89 -5.50 9.17
C TYR A 73 0.13 -5.15 8.10
N ARG A 74 -0.33 -5.01 6.85
CA ARG A 74 0.45 -4.40 5.76
C ARG A 74 -0.22 -3.09 5.38
N TYR A 75 0.46 -2.00 5.65
CA TYR A 75 -0.05 -0.66 5.35
C TYR A 75 0.12 -0.31 3.87
N THR A 76 1.32 -0.55 3.33
CA THR A 76 1.60 -0.25 1.92
C THR A 76 2.44 -1.34 1.25
N LEU A 77 2.31 -1.42 -0.07
CA LEU A 77 3.14 -2.25 -0.95
C LEU A 77 3.59 -1.41 -2.15
N THR A 78 4.89 -1.31 -2.38
CA THR A 78 5.45 -0.57 -3.50
C THR A 78 6.24 -1.48 -4.46
N ARG A 79 6.06 -1.21 -5.76
CA ARG A 79 6.80 -1.84 -6.86
C ARG A 79 7.26 -0.78 -7.84
N LYS A 80 8.56 -0.68 -8.07
CA LYS A 80 9.19 0.27 -9.00
C LYS A 80 9.91 -0.48 -10.11
N TRP A 81 9.74 -0.03 -11.34
CA TRP A 81 10.47 -0.56 -12.51
C TRP A 81 11.13 0.53 -13.35
N ASP A 82 10.73 1.79 -13.18
CA ASP A 82 11.28 2.93 -13.91
C ASP A 82 11.14 4.21 -13.06
N GLU A 83 12.21 4.63 -12.38
CA GLU A 83 12.21 5.80 -11.49
C GLU A 83 12.05 7.15 -12.23
N SER A 84 12.18 7.15 -13.56
CA SER A 84 12.02 8.37 -14.36
C SER A 84 10.56 8.71 -14.67
N LYS A 85 9.62 7.85 -14.26
CA LYS A 85 8.19 7.91 -14.60
C LYS A 85 7.33 8.09 -13.35
N PRO A 86 6.08 8.59 -13.52
CA PRO A 86 5.17 8.83 -12.40
C PRO A 86 4.79 7.55 -11.64
N THR A 87 4.27 7.74 -10.43
CA THR A 87 3.79 6.70 -9.51
C THR A 87 2.26 6.62 -9.55
N LEU A 88 1.72 5.41 -9.66
CA LEU A 88 0.27 5.17 -9.59
C LEU A 88 -0.11 4.60 -8.22
N GLY A 89 -0.99 5.30 -7.50
CA GLY A 89 -1.58 4.85 -6.25
C GLY A 89 -2.78 3.94 -6.48
N TRP A 90 -2.90 2.86 -5.71
CA TRP A 90 -4.10 2.03 -5.63
C TRP A 90 -4.61 1.97 -4.20
N ILE A 91 -5.91 2.21 -3.99
CA ILE A 91 -6.58 1.98 -2.70
C ILE A 91 -7.53 0.80 -2.85
N MET A 92 -7.25 -0.30 -2.16
CA MET A 92 -7.94 -1.58 -2.30
C MET A 92 -8.60 -2.02 -0.99
N LEU A 93 -9.24 -3.20 -0.94
CA LEU A 93 -9.98 -3.64 0.24
C LEU A 93 -9.06 -3.98 1.43
N ASN A 94 -8.32 -5.09 1.32
CA ASN A 94 -7.40 -5.57 2.34
C ASN A 94 -6.22 -6.30 1.68
N PRO A 95 -5.04 -6.32 2.32
CA PRO A 95 -3.90 -7.05 1.81
C PRO A 95 -4.14 -8.56 1.89
N SER A 96 -3.79 -9.28 0.82
CA SER A 96 -3.80 -10.75 0.79
C SER A 96 -2.39 -11.31 1.11
N THR A 97 -2.00 -12.42 0.47
CA THR A 97 -0.71 -13.09 0.63
C THR A 97 0.48 -12.29 0.08
N ALA A 98 0.28 -11.34 -0.85
CA ALA A 98 1.40 -10.61 -1.45
C ALA A 98 2.25 -9.91 -0.38
N ASP A 99 3.55 -10.16 -0.42
CA ASP A 99 4.54 -9.56 0.47
C ASP A 99 5.59 -8.82 -0.38
N GLU A 100 6.71 -8.40 0.22
CA GLU A 100 7.81 -7.74 -0.50
C GLU A 100 8.44 -8.61 -1.61
N THR A 101 8.20 -9.93 -1.61
CA THR A 101 8.86 -10.88 -2.51
C THR A 101 7.98 -11.44 -3.63
N GLU A 102 6.68 -11.65 -3.40
CA GLU A 102 5.77 -12.26 -4.38
C GLU A 102 4.54 -11.41 -4.73
N ASP A 103 4.28 -11.24 -6.02
CA ASP A 103 3.12 -10.52 -6.54
C ASP A 103 1.93 -11.46 -6.82
N ASP A 104 0.84 -11.25 -6.09
CA ASP A 104 -0.43 -11.94 -6.32
C ASP A 104 -1.07 -11.54 -7.69
N PRO A 105 -2.10 -12.26 -8.17
CA PRO A 105 -2.75 -11.94 -9.45
C PRO A 105 -3.26 -10.50 -9.56
N THR A 106 -3.67 -9.91 -8.45
CA THR A 106 -4.20 -8.54 -8.38
C THR A 106 -3.09 -7.53 -8.54
N ILE A 107 -1.97 -7.69 -7.81
CA ILE A 107 -0.80 -6.81 -7.93
C ILE A 107 -0.24 -6.86 -9.36
N ARG A 108 -0.11 -8.06 -9.95
CA ARG A 108 0.30 -8.19 -11.35
C ARG A 108 -0.64 -7.46 -12.31
N ARG A 109 -1.94 -7.45 -12.02
CA ARG A 109 -2.94 -6.72 -12.81
C ARG A 109 -2.76 -5.20 -12.68
N CYS A 110 -2.58 -4.69 -11.47
CA CYS A 110 -2.31 -3.27 -11.20
C CYS A 110 -1.02 -2.79 -11.88
N ILE A 111 0.05 -3.58 -11.81
CA ILE A 111 1.31 -3.30 -12.53
C ILE A 111 1.08 -3.24 -14.05
N GLY A 112 0.25 -4.15 -14.58
CA GLY A 112 -0.11 -4.17 -16.00
C GLY A 112 -0.75 -2.86 -16.45
N TYR A 113 -1.81 -2.42 -15.75
CA TYR A 113 -2.45 -1.12 -16.01
C TYR A 113 -1.46 0.03 -15.90
N ALA A 114 -0.67 0.08 -14.81
CA ALA A 114 0.30 1.14 -14.60
C ALA A 114 1.30 1.25 -15.76
N LYS A 115 1.83 0.12 -16.24
CA LYS A 115 2.74 0.09 -17.39
C LYS A 115 2.06 0.54 -18.68
N ASP A 116 0.85 0.06 -18.94
CA ASP A 116 0.09 0.40 -20.14
C ASP A 116 -0.28 1.90 -20.15
N TRP A 117 -0.50 2.52 -18.98
CA TRP A 117 -0.76 3.96 -18.83
C TRP A 117 0.52 4.82 -18.68
N GLY A 118 1.71 4.23 -18.77
CA GLY A 118 2.98 4.98 -18.80
C GLY A 118 3.58 5.32 -17.43
N TYR A 119 3.18 4.64 -16.35
CA TYR A 119 3.74 4.81 -15.02
C TYR A 119 5.00 3.94 -14.81
N GLY A 120 5.83 4.37 -13.86
CA GLY A 120 7.09 3.75 -13.48
C GLY A 120 7.05 2.91 -12.22
N SER A 121 5.99 3.09 -11.44
CA SER A 121 5.79 2.39 -10.18
C SER A 121 4.31 2.33 -9.80
N ILE A 122 4.01 1.45 -8.84
CA ILE A 122 2.76 1.49 -8.07
C ILE A 122 3.07 1.55 -6.58
N THR A 123 2.18 2.22 -5.85
CA THR A 123 2.06 2.07 -4.40
C THR A 123 0.62 1.69 -4.08
N VAL A 124 0.44 0.61 -3.33
CA VAL A 124 -0.87 0.06 -2.97
C VAL A 124 -1.10 0.25 -1.49
N GLY A 125 -2.19 0.93 -1.14
CA GLY A 125 -2.78 0.97 0.19
C GLY A 125 -4.10 0.21 0.24
N ASN A 126 -4.60 -0.05 1.44
CA ASN A 126 -5.81 -0.83 1.66
C ASN A 126 -6.73 -0.18 2.70
N LEU A 127 -8.07 -0.28 2.53
CA LEU A 127 -9.05 0.23 3.49
C LEU A 127 -8.84 -0.36 4.90
N PHE A 128 -8.45 -1.64 4.93
CA PHE A 128 -8.09 -2.41 6.11
C PHE A 128 -6.66 -2.91 5.95
N ALA A 129 -5.78 -2.64 6.91
CA ALA A 129 -4.39 -3.10 6.82
C ALA A 129 -4.22 -4.57 7.22
N LEU A 130 -5.22 -5.20 7.87
CA LEU A 130 -5.13 -6.60 8.28
C LEU A 130 -4.92 -7.51 7.07
N ARG A 131 -3.88 -8.33 7.13
CA ARG A 131 -3.58 -9.34 6.13
C ARG A 131 -4.52 -10.53 6.30
N ALA A 132 -5.40 -10.71 5.33
CA ALA A 132 -6.38 -11.78 5.31
C ALA A 132 -6.64 -12.23 3.88
N THR A 133 -6.76 -13.55 3.66
CA THR A 133 -7.10 -14.06 2.32
C THR A 133 -8.61 -14.07 2.12
N ASP A 134 -9.37 -14.30 3.19
CA ASP A 134 -10.82 -14.21 3.20
C ASP A 134 -11.27 -12.85 3.80
N PRO A 135 -11.99 -12.00 3.05
CA PRO A 135 -12.56 -10.76 3.57
C PRO A 135 -13.50 -10.95 4.78
N ASP A 136 -14.05 -12.15 4.99
CA ASP A 136 -14.88 -12.43 6.16
C ASP A 136 -14.07 -12.36 7.47
N GLU A 137 -12.76 -12.64 7.45
CA GLU A 137 -11.86 -12.50 8.59
C GLU A 137 -11.79 -11.05 9.11
N LEU A 138 -12.01 -10.05 8.23
CA LEU A 138 -12.05 -8.64 8.62
C LEU A 138 -13.19 -8.36 9.62
N ARG A 139 -14.29 -9.13 9.54
CA ARG A 139 -15.44 -8.97 10.45
C ARG A 139 -15.20 -9.60 11.81
N GLU A 140 -14.34 -10.61 11.86
CA GLU A 140 -14.02 -11.38 13.05
C GLU A 140 -12.88 -10.72 13.85
N HIS A 141 -12.04 -9.91 13.19
CA HIS A 141 -10.95 -9.20 13.83
C HIS A 141 -11.44 -7.97 14.60
N PRO A 142 -10.97 -7.72 15.83
CA PRO A 142 -11.41 -6.57 16.64
C PRO A 142 -10.94 -5.21 16.12
N ASP A 143 -9.84 -5.17 15.37
CA ASP A 143 -9.29 -3.97 14.74
C ASP A 143 -8.73 -4.33 13.36
N PRO A 144 -9.56 -4.49 12.31
CA PRO A 144 -9.06 -4.84 10.97
C PRO A 144 -8.41 -3.64 10.27
N VAL A 145 -8.66 -2.41 10.75
CA VAL A 145 -8.16 -1.18 10.13
C VAL A 145 -6.67 -1.06 10.37
N GLY A 146 -6.22 -1.23 11.62
CA GLY A 146 -4.84 -1.08 12.03
C GLY A 146 -4.48 0.38 12.32
N GLY A 147 -3.87 0.63 13.47
CA GLY A 147 -3.76 1.97 14.05
C GLY A 147 -2.99 3.06 13.27
N ARG A 148 -2.20 2.71 12.24
CA ARG A 148 -1.47 3.67 11.38
C ARG A 148 -2.04 3.78 9.96
N ASN A 149 -3.11 3.04 9.65
CA ASN A 149 -3.52 2.83 8.27
C ASN A 149 -4.00 4.11 7.58
N ASP A 150 -4.72 4.98 8.28
CA ASP A 150 -5.18 6.25 7.69
C ASP A 150 -4.02 7.17 7.32
N ASP A 151 -2.99 7.27 8.17
CA ASP A 151 -1.79 8.08 7.89
C ASP A 151 -1.02 7.53 6.68
N GLU A 152 -0.92 6.21 6.57
CA GLU A 152 -0.25 5.55 5.46
C GLU A 152 -1.04 5.70 4.15
N LEU A 153 -2.38 5.69 4.20
CA LEU A 153 -3.22 5.98 3.03
C LEU A 153 -3.06 7.43 2.55
N GLN A 154 -2.93 8.40 3.48
CA GLN A 154 -2.60 9.79 3.10
C GLN A 154 -1.22 9.87 2.44
N ALA A 155 -0.23 9.13 2.93
CA ALA A 155 1.08 9.07 2.30
C ALA A 155 1.00 8.49 0.88
N VAL A 156 0.17 7.46 0.64
CA VAL A 156 -0.08 6.97 -0.73
C VAL A 156 -0.62 8.09 -1.63
N CYS A 157 -1.57 8.88 -1.15
CA CYS A 157 -2.12 10.02 -1.88
C CYS A 157 -1.11 11.14 -2.13
N GLU A 158 -0.21 11.41 -1.18
CA GLU A 158 0.82 12.44 -1.31
C GLU A 158 1.89 12.08 -2.36
N PHE A 159 2.29 10.81 -2.43
CA PHE A 159 3.37 10.37 -3.32
C PHE A 159 2.93 9.88 -4.69
N ALA A 160 1.64 9.59 -4.88
CA ALA A 160 1.11 9.14 -6.16
C ALA A 160 0.67 10.32 -7.04
N ASP A 161 1.00 10.25 -8.34
CA ASP A 161 0.54 11.23 -9.33
C ASP A 161 -0.95 11.04 -9.70
N LYS A 162 -1.50 9.85 -9.42
CA LYS A 162 -2.91 9.49 -9.59
C LYS A 162 -3.27 8.37 -8.62
N VAL A 163 -4.46 8.44 -8.04
CA VAL A 163 -4.95 7.43 -7.09
C VAL A 163 -6.20 6.74 -7.64
N VAL A 164 -6.15 5.43 -7.79
CA VAL A 164 -7.27 4.61 -8.25
C VAL A 164 -7.85 3.82 -7.08
N ALA A 165 -9.11 4.10 -6.77
CA ALA A 165 -9.93 3.35 -5.84
C ALA A 165 -10.38 2.03 -6.50
N ALA A 166 -10.33 0.92 -5.75
CA ALA A 166 -10.69 -0.40 -6.26
C ALA A 166 -11.07 -1.43 -5.18
N TRP A 167 -11.71 -0.98 -4.09
CA TRP A 167 -12.03 -1.82 -2.93
C TRP A 167 -13.32 -2.65 -3.03
N GLY A 168 -14.14 -2.45 -4.06
CA GLY A 168 -15.37 -3.21 -4.29
C GLY A 168 -16.46 -2.98 -3.24
N ALA A 169 -17.55 -3.76 -3.34
CA ALA A 169 -18.72 -3.62 -2.47
C ALA A 169 -18.40 -3.90 -0.98
N ASN A 170 -17.40 -4.74 -0.70
CA ASN A 170 -16.98 -5.01 0.67
C ASN A 170 -16.37 -3.80 1.38
N GLY A 171 -16.09 -2.70 0.67
CA GLY A 171 -15.77 -1.43 1.32
C GLY A 171 -16.89 -0.87 2.19
N ASP A 172 -18.14 -1.34 2.03
CA ASP A 172 -19.25 -0.96 2.92
C ASP A 172 -19.11 -1.53 4.35
N LEU A 173 -18.19 -2.47 4.57
CA LEU A 173 -17.91 -2.99 5.90
C LEU A 173 -17.55 -1.83 6.85
N TYR A 174 -18.35 -1.66 7.90
CA TYR A 174 -18.27 -0.55 8.86
C TYR A 174 -18.39 0.86 8.24
N GLY A 175 -18.85 0.97 6.99
CA GLY A 175 -18.85 2.24 6.24
C GLY A 175 -17.47 2.71 5.79
N ARG A 176 -16.46 1.83 5.86
CA ARG A 176 -15.04 2.19 5.74
C ARG A 176 -14.66 2.80 4.40
N GLY A 177 -15.18 2.29 3.29
CA GLY A 177 -14.89 2.80 1.96
C GLY A 177 -15.39 4.24 1.77
N ARG A 178 -16.52 4.59 2.38
CA ARG A 178 -17.01 5.98 2.40
C ARG A 178 -16.12 6.85 3.28
N GLU A 179 -15.84 6.40 4.51
CA GLU A 179 -14.97 7.12 5.44
C GLU A 179 -13.61 7.45 4.81
N VAL A 180 -12.93 6.45 4.28
CA VAL A 180 -11.63 6.62 3.61
C VAL A 180 -11.75 7.58 2.43
N GLY A 181 -12.72 7.37 1.53
CA GLY A 181 -12.88 8.25 0.38
C GLY A 181 -13.22 9.70 0.74
N GLU A 182 -13.76 9.97 1.93
CA GLU A 182 -14.05 11.32 2.42
C GLU A 182 -12.85 11.98 3.12
N ILE A 183 -11.93 11.21 3.70
CA ILE A 183 -10.75 11.76 4.40
C ILE A 183 -9.52 11.96 3.50
N LEU A 184 -9.40 11.21 2.40
CA LEU A 184 -8.23 11.29 1.52
C LEU A 184 -8.18 12.64 0.79
N ASP A 185 -7.03 13.31 0.84
CA ASP A 185 -6.79 14.59 0.18
C ASP A 185 -6.27 14.38 -1.27
N ALA A 186 -7.08 13.71 -2.09
CA ALA A 186 -6.75 13.45 -3.49
C ALA A 186 -7.99 13.30 -4.38
N ASP A 187 -7.86 13.66 -5.66
CA ASP A 187 -8.82 13.26 -6.68
C ASP A 187 -8.73 11.74 -6.90
N LEU A 188 -9.84 11.04 -6.64
CA LEU A 188 -9.92 9.61 -6.81
C LEU A 188 -10.45 9.24 -8.20
N TYR A 189 -9.97 8.12 -8.70
CA TYR A 189 -10.41 7.53 -9.95
C TYR A 189 -10.88 6.09 -9.73
N ALA A 190 -11.69 5.56 -10.63
CA ALA A 190 -12.10 4.16 -10.62
C ALA A 190 -12.09 3.60 -12.04
N LEU A 191 -11.76 2.31 -12.19
CA LEU A 191 -11.84 1.62 -13.48
C LEU A 191 -13.28 1.45 -13.96
N ASP A 192 -14.19 1.17 -13.02
CA ASP A 192 -15.63 1.07 -13.21
C ASP A 192 -16.28 1.09 -11.80
N THR A 193 -17.61 1.14 -11.74
CA THR A 193 -18.36 1.16 -10.49
C THR A 193 -19.48 0.12 -10.48
N THR A 194 -19.78 -0.44 -9.31
CA THR A 194 -20.99 -1.26 -9.14
C THR A 194 -22.24 -0.38 -9.25
N LYS A 195 -23.42 -1.01 -9.32
CA LYS A 195 -24.70 -0.27 -9.31
C LYS A 195 -24.89 0.59 -8.06
N ALA A 196 -24.26 0.20 -6.95
CA ALA A 196 -24.28 0.94 -5.69
C ALA A 196 -23.17 2.01 -5.62
N GLY A 197 -22.38 2.20 -6.68
CA GLY A 197 -21.34 3.22 -6.78
C GLY A 197 -19.96 2.80 -6.23
N HIS A 198 -19.78 1.54 -5.81
CA HIS A 198 -18.48 1.08 -5.31
C HIS A 198 -17.47 0.91 -6.45
N PRO A 199 -16.22 1.36 -6.27
CA PRO A 199 -15.18 1.17 -7.27
C PRO A 199 -14.84 -0.32 -7.39
N VAL A 200 -14.94 -0.89 -8.59
CA VAL A 200 -14.77 -2.33 -8.77
C VAL A 200 -13.32 -2.79 -8.65
N HIS A 201 -13.13 -4.04 -8.23
CA HIS A 201 -11.81 -4.66 -8.12
C HIS A 201 -11.15 -4.86 -9.51
N PRO A 202 -9.83 -4.64 -9.66
CA PRO A 202 -9.19 -4.55 -10.98
C PRO A 202 -8.99 -5.90 -11.67
N LEU A 203 -8.98 -7.01 -10.92
CA LEU A 203 -8.65 -8.36 -11.40
C LEU A 203 -9.49 -8.80 -12.60
N TYR A 204 -10.77 -8.42 -12.65
CA TYR A 204 -11.71 -8.85 -13.68
C TYR A 204 -12.09 -7.75 -14.69
N GLN A 205 -11.46 -6.58 -14.60
CA GLN A 205 -11.70 -5.48 -15.54
C GLN A 205 -10.98 -5.71 -16.88
N PRO A 206 -11.43 -5.12 -18.00
CA PRO A 206 -10.75 -5.21 -19.31
C PRO A 206 -9.32 -4.69 -19.26
N LYS A 207 -8.39 -5.29 -20.04
CA LYS A 207 -6.96 -4.92 -19.99
C LYS A 207 -6.71 -3.47 -20.41
N ASP A 208 -7.52 -2.98 -21.33
CA ASP A 208 -7.50 -1.64 -21.89
C ASP A 208 -8.44 -0.66 -21.18
N ALA A 209 -8.97 -1.03 -20.00
CA ALA A 209 -9.73 -0.09 -19.18
C ALA A 209 -8.85 1.12 -18.81
N GLU A 210 -9.44 2.30 -18.81
CA GLU A 210 -8.82 3.54 -18.33
C GLU A 210 -9.60 4.03 -17.09
N PRO A 211 -8.92 4.60 -16.09
CA PRO A 211 -9.56 5.02 -14.86
C PRO A 211 -10.24 6.38 -15.07
N GLU A 212 -11.51 6.47 -14.69
CA GLU A 212 -12.31 7.69 -14.82
C GLU A 212 -12.43 8.40 -13.46
N PRO A 213 -12.59 9.75 -13.43
CA PRO A 213 -12.82 10.48 -12.18
C PRO A 213 -14.00 9.90 -11.39
N TRP A 214 -13.80 9.70 -10.09
CA TRP A 214 -14.77 9.05 -9.23
C TRP A 214 -14.94 9.82 -7.91
N ASP A 215 -16.18 10.07 -7.51
CA ASP A 215 -16.52 10.74 -6.24
C ASP A 215 -17.12 9.71 -5.28
N VAL A 216 -16.57 9.62 -4.07
CA VAL A 216 -17.06 8.76 -2.97
C VAL A 216 -18.54 8.96 -2.66
N ARG A 217 -19.08 10.15 -2.93
CA ARG A 217 -20.51 10.46 -2.75
C ARG A 217 -21.42 9.71 -3.71
N SER A 218 -20.87 9.09 -4.75
CA SER A 218 -21.59 8.17 -5.64
C SER A 218 -21.99 6.85 -4.97
N ILE A 219 -21.37 6.50 -3.83
CA ILE A 219 -21.75 5.31 -3.06
C ILE A 219 -23.17 5.51 -2.48
N HIS A 220 -24.06 4.56 -2.73
CA HIS A 220 -25.44 4.58 -2.26
C HIS A 220 -25.69 3.47 -1.23
N PRO A 221 -25.94 3.80 0.05
CA PRO A 221 -26.21 2.78 1.05
C PRO A 221 -27.54 2.07 0.75
N GLY A 222 -27.48 0.74 0.59
CA GLY A 222 -28.68 -0.13 0.61
C GLY A 222 -29.22 -0.62 -0.74
N THR A 223 -28.52 -0.44 -1.86
CA THR A 223 -28.97 -0.95 -3.17
C THR A 223 -28.47 -2.36 -3.54
N ASP A 224 -27.57 -2.94 -2.75
CA ASP A 224 -26.96 -4.26 -3.03
C ASP A 224 -27.36 -5.37 -2.04
N ARG A 225 -28.61 -5.32 -1.54
CA ARG A 225 -29.19 -6.53 -0.95
C ARG A 225 -29.60 -7.46 -2.09
N SER A 226 -28.78 -8.46 -2.36
CA SER A 226 -29.15 -9.64 -3.15
C SER A 226 -30.51 -10.18 -2.66
N PRO A 227 -31.50 -10.38 -3.55
CA PRO A 227 -32.78 -10.95 -3.17
C PRO A 227 -32.63 -12.47 -3.02
N SER A 228 -32.06 -12.94 -1.92
CA SER A 228 -32.09 -14.38 -1.61
C SER A 228 -32.38 -14.73 -0.14
N ASP A 229 -32.38 -13.76 0.77
CA ASP A 229 -32.64 -14.02 2.20
C ASP A 229 -33.95 -13.41 2.69
N SER A 230 -35.04 -13.72 2.02
CA SER A 230 -36.38 -13.63 2.62
C SER A 230 -37.37 -14.47 1.82
N GLU A 231 -37.67 -15.65 2.33
CA GLU A 231 -38.97 -16.35 2.30
C GLU A 231 -38.77 -17.87 2.33
N ASN A 232 -38.43 -18.41 3.50
CA ASN A 232 -39.00 -19.70 3.89
C ASN A 232 -39.12 -19.84 5.41
N SER A 233 -40.01 -19.04 6.00
CA SER A 233 -40.51 -19.31 7.34
C SER A 233 -41.92 -18.74 7.52
N THR A 234 -42.91 -19.40 6.91
CA THR A 234 -44.24 -19.64 7.49
C THR A 234 -45.14 -20.39 6.50
N ARG A 235 -45.16 -21.72 6.58
CA ARG A 235 -46.37 -22.51 6.30
C ARG A 235 -46.43 -23.70 7.26
N ASN A 236 -46.94 -23.43 8.46
CA ASN A 236 -47.64 -24.42 9.24
C ASN A 236 -48.86 -23.72 9.86
N GLY A 237 -50.06 -24.10 9.41
CA GLY A 237 -51.30 -23.48 9.85
C GLY A 237 -52.51 -23.91 9.03
N GLY A 238 -53.00 -25.13 9.31
CA GLY A 238 -54.41 -25.47 9.37
C GLY A 238 -55.27 -25.39 8.09
N ALA A 239 -55.73 -26.55 7.62
CA ALA A 239 -57.07 -26.67 7.06
C ALA A 239 -57.72 -27.94 7.60
N ASP A 240 -58.70 -27.70 8.46
CA ASP A 240 -59.72 -28.59 8.97
C ASP A 240 -60.74 -28.88 7.86
N ARG A 241 -60.97 -30.18 7.56
CA ARG A 241 -62.21 -30.85 7.06
C ARG A 241 -61.93 -32.14 6.29
#